data_AF-A0A2D5Y913-F1
#
_entry.id   AF-A0A2D5Y913-F1
#
_cell.length_a   1.000
_cell.length_b   1.000
_cell.length_c   1.000
_cell.angle_alpha   90.00
_cell.angle_beta   90.00
_cell.angle_gamma   90.00
#
_symmetry.space_group_name_H-M   'P 1'
#
loop_
_entity.id
_entity.type
_entity.pdbx_description
1 polymer ?
#
loop_
_entity_poly.entity_id
_entity_poly.type
_entity_poly.pdbx_seq_one_letter_code
_entity_poly.pdbx_strand_id
1 'polypeptide(L)'
;MKKIKKKIFFSILLIFSLACIVYLSLQVNQALQEYKHWKSRESVLKKELEVLREEAREHQHFLDRLRRNPDFQDEVARKELGYGHAEEWLYRFPEDSTD
;
A
#
# COMPACT_ATOMS: atom_id res chain seq x y z
N MET A 1 45.78 -52.93 -0.99
CA MET A 1 44.90 -52.30 -2.03
C MET A 1 43.51 -51.86 -1.55
N LYS A 2 42.78 -52.60 -0.70
CA LYS A 2 41.40 -52.25 -0.25
C LYS A 2 41.26 -50.90 0.49
N LYS A 3 42.21 -50.51 1.35
CA LYS A 3 42.16 -49.24 2.12
C LYS A 3 42.36 -47.98 1.26
N ILE A 4 43.15 -48.08 0.19
CA ILE A 4 43.42 -46.96 -0.73
C ILE A 4 42.16 -46.63 -1.53
N LYS A 5 41.43 -47.66 -2.03
CA LYS A 5 40.13 -47.47 -2.69
C LYS A 5 39.08 -46.83 -1.77
N LYS A 6 39.04 -47.18 -0.48
CA LYS A 6 38.16 -46.54 0.51
C LYS A 6 38.50 -45.06 0.73
N LYS A 7 39.78 -44.69 0.82
CA LYS A 7 40.20 -43.29 0.97
C LYS A 7 39.82 -42.44 -0.26
N ILE A 8 39.98 -42.98 -1.47
CA ILE A 8 39.59 -42.31 -2.70
C ILE A 8 38.07 -42.15 -2.78
N PHE A 9 37.30 -43.16 -2.36
CA PHE A 9 35.85 -43.07 -2.31
C PHE A 9 35.39 -41.98 -1.33
N PHE A 10 35.98 -41.91 -0.14
CA PHE A 10 35.70 -40.85 0.83
C PHE A 10 36.11 -39.47 0.33
N SER A 11 37.22 -39.34 -0.40
CA SER A 11 37.64 -38.03 -0.94
C SER A 11 36.68 -37.53 -2.01
N ILE A 12 36.18 -38.41 -2.89
CA ILE A 12 35.18 -38.06 -3.90
C ILE A 12 33.87 -37.62 -3.22
N LEU A 13 33.44 -38.37 -2.20
CA LEU A 13 32.21 -38.06 -1.46
C LEU A 13 32.32 -36.71 -0.72
N LEU A 14 33.50 -36.40 -0.18
CA LEU A 14 33.79 -35.13 0.49
C LEU A 14 33.79 -33.95 -0.50
N ILE A 15 34.38 -34.11 -1.69
CA ILE A 15 34.36 -33.09 -2.74
C ILE A 15 32.93 -32.85 -3.24
N PHE A 16 32.16 -33.92 -3.45
CA PHE A 16 30.76 -33.82 -3.86
C PHE A 16 29.90 -33.11 -2.81
N SER A 17 30.09 -33.44 -1.53
CA SER A 17 29.45 -32.75 -0.42
C SER A 17 29.77 -31.26 -0.40
N LEU A 18 31.05 -30.89 -0.62
CA LEU A 18 31.45 -29.49 -0.68
C LEU A 18 30.78 -28.75 -1.84
N ALA A 19 30.71 -29.39 -3.00
CA ALA A 19 30.07 -28.82 -4.19
C ALA A 19 28.56 -28.55 -3.95
N CYS A 20 27.85 -29.47 -3.29
CA CYS A 20 26.46 -29.26 -2.90
C CYS A 20 26.28 -28.06 -1.95
N ILE A 21 27.16 -27.90 -0.96
CA ILE A 21 27.10 -26.78 -0.01
C ILE A 21 27.31 -25.45 -0.73
N VAL A 22 28.29 -25.37 -1.63
CA VAL A 22 28.57 -24.17 -2.42
C VAL A 22 27.37 -23.84 -3.32
N TYR A 23 26.81 -24.83 -3.99
CA TYR A 23 25.64 -24.66 -4.85
C TYR A 23 24.42 -24.14 -4.08
N LEU A 24 24.09 -24.76 -2.94
CA LEU A 24 23.00 -24.31 -2.09
C LEU A 24 23.22 -22.90 -1.54
N SER A 25 24.46 -22.56 -1.18
CA SER A 25 24.79 -21.23 -0.66
C SER A 25 24.54 -20.13 -1.70
N LEU A 26 24.83 -20.40 -2.97
CA LEU A 26 24.53 -19.47 -4.07
C LEU A 26 23.03 -19.31 -4.27
N GLN A 27 22.27 -20.41 -4.25
CA GLN A 27 20.83 -20.39 -4.42
C GLN A 27 20.11 -19.65 -3.28
N VAL A 28 20.55 -19.85 -2.03
CA VAL A 28 20.03 -19.14 -0.86
C VAL A 28 20.33 -17.65 -0.94
N ASN A 29 21.50 -17.25 -1.42
CA ASN A 29 21.82 -15.82 -1.58
C ASN A 29 20.89 -15.12 -2.58
N GLN A 30 20.51 -15.77 -3.67
CA GLN A 30 19.53 -15.23 -4.62
C GLN A 30 18.16 -15.05 -3.95
N ALA A 31 17.68 -16.08 -3.24
CA ALA A 31 16.42 -16.02 -2.50
C ALA A 31 16.43 -14.94 -1.40
N LEU A 32 17.57 -14.73 -0.73
CA LEU A 32 17.72 -13.68 0.29
C LEU A 32 17.73 -12.28 -0.32
N GLN A 33 18.28 -12.10 -1.52
CA GLN A 33 18.22 -10.82 -2.23
C GLN A 33 16.80 -10.48 -2.64
N GLU A 34 16.07 -11.46 -3.20
CA GLU A 34 14.65 -11.31 -3.51
C GLU A 34 13.84 -11.00 -2.25
N TYR A 35 14.04 -11.74 -1.16
CA TYR A 35 13.35 -11.49 0.11
C TYR A 35 13.59 -10.07 0.64
N LYS A 36 14.82 -9.55 0.58
CA LYS A 36 15.12 -8.17 0.96
C LYS A 36 14.37 -7.16 0.10
N HIS A 37 14.24 -7.44 -1.19
CA HIS A 37 13.50 -6.60 -2.13
C HIS A 37 11.99 -6.61 -1.85
N TRP A 38 11.44 -7.73 -1.38
CA TRP A 38 10.03 -7.82 -0.98
C TRP A 38 9.78 -7.09 0.34
N LYS A 39 10.72 -7.19 1.29
CA LYS A 39 10.61 -6.53 2.60
C LYS A 39 10.66 -5.00 2.51
N SER A 40 11.43 -4.44 1.58
CA SER A 40 11.42 -2.98 1.35
C SER A 40 10.10 -2.50 0.74
N ARG A 41 9.45 -3.31 -0.09
CA ARG A 41 8.14 -2.96 -0.65
C ARG A 41 7.04 -3.02 0.40
N GLU A 42 7.11 -3.95 1.35
CA GLU A 42 6.13 -4.07 2.43
C GLU A 42 6.03 -2.80 3.28
N SER A 43 7.15 -2.18 3.64
CA SER A 43 7.15 -0.95 4.44
C SER A 43 6.58 0.25 3.68
N VAL A 44 6.87 0.37 2.38
CA VAL A 44 6.30 1.39 1.50
C VAL A 44 4.79 1.19 1.37
N LEU A 45 4.36 -0.04 1.07
CA LEU A 45 2.95 -0.37 0.87
C LEU A 45 2.13 -0.12 2.14
N LYS A 46 2.68 -0.42 3.31
CA LYS A 46 2.04 -0.14 4.60
C LYS A 46 1.83 1.36 4.82
N LYS A 47 2.84 2.17 4.47
CA LYS A 47 2.77 3.63 4.60
C LYS A 47 1.75 4.22 3.62
N GLU A 48 1.73 3.75 2.38
CA GLU A 48 0.72 4.16 1.39
C GLU A 48 -0.69 3.82 1.89
N LEU A 49 -0.90 2.61 2.41
CA LEU A 49 -2.20 2.19 2.93
C LEU A 49 -2.67 3.02 4.13
N GLU A 50 -1.74 3.48 4.97
CA GLU A 50 -2.03 4.40 6.06
C GLU A 50 -2.48 5.78 5.55
N VAL A 51 -1.77 6.35 4.58
CA VAL A 51 -2.13 7.61 3.93
C VAL A 51 -3.50 7.52 3.26
N LEU A 52 -3.76 6.47 2.49
CA LEU A 52 -5.08 6.26 1.85
C LEU A 52 -6.21 6.14 2.88
N ARG A 53 -5.94 5.54 4.05
CA ARG A 53 -6.93 5.45 5.14
C ARG A 53 -7.20 6.78 5.83
N GLU A 54 -6.21 7.66 5.88
CA GLU A 54 -6.41 9.02 6.40
C GLU A 54 -7.22 9.85 5.41
N GLU A 55 -6.85 9.84 4.13
CA GLU A 55 -7.58 10.54 3.07
C GLU A 55 -9.04 10.07 2.98
N ALA A 56 -9.29 8.75 3.02
CA ALA A 56 -10.64 8.22 3.06
C ALA A 56 -11.45 8.67 4.29
N ARG A 57 -10.80 8.80 5.46
CA ARG A 57 -11.44 9.32 6.68
C ARG A 57 -11.77 10.81 6.55
N GLU A 58 -10.86 11.60 5.99
CA GLU A 58 -11.12 13.02 5.73
C GLU A 58 -12.28 13.22 4.77
N HIS A 59 -12.34 12.45 3.69
CA HIS A 59 -13.47 12.47 2.75
C HIS A 59 -14.78 12.04 3.41
N GLN A 60 -14.77 11.02 4.25
CA GLN A 60 -15.96 10.62 5.01
C GLN A 60 -16.44 11.74 5.94
N HIS A 61 -15.53 12.38 6.67
CA HIS A 61 -15.87 13.54 7.52
C HIS A 61 -16.40 14.72 6.72
N PHE A 62 -15.82 14.99 5.55
CA PHE A 62 -16.30 16.02 4.64
C PHE A 62 -17.74 15.73 4.17
N LEU A 63 -18.00 14.51 3.70
CA LEU A 63 -19.34 14.08 3.27
C LEU A 63 -20.35 14.09 4.42
N ASP A 64 -19.94 13.72 5.63
CA ASP A 64 -20.81 13.79 6.80
C ASP A 64 -21.18 15.23 7.17
N ARG A 65 -20.22 16.17 7.08
CA ARG A 65 -20.50 17.61 7.26
C ARG A 65 -21.40 18.14 6.15
N LEU A 66 -21.14 17.75 4.91
CA LEU A 66 -21.97 18.07 3.76
C LEU A 66 -23.40 17.60 4.02
N ARG A 67 -23.61 16.34 4.40
CA ARG A 67 -24.95 15.80 4.64
C ARG A 67 -25.71 16.46 5.80
N ARG A 68 -25.02 16.85 6.88
CA ARG A 68 -25.67 17.33 8.11
C ARG A 68 -25.89 18.84 8.17
N ASN A 69 -25.12 19.63 7.43
CA ASN A 69 -25.12 21.08 7.59
C ASN A 69 -25.53 21.77 6.28
N PRO A 70 -26.74 22.37 6.20
CA PRO A 70 -27.24 22.95 4.95
C PRO A 70 -26.42 24.16 4.48
N ASP A 71 -25.91 24.99 5.39
CA ASP A 71 -25.08 26.16 5.03
C ASP A 71 -23.75 25.75 4.37
N PHE A 72 -23.17 24.62 4.82
CA PHE A 72 -21.96 24.08 4.22
C PHE A 72 -22.21 23.45 2.84
N GLN A 73 -23.41 22.92 2.59
CA GLN A 73 -23.80 22.45 1.25
C GLN A 73 -23.85 23.59 0.26
N ASP A 74 -24.46 24.71 0.64
CA ASP A 74 -24.55 25.89 -0.20
C ASP A 74 -23.16 26.48 -0.51
N GLU A 75 -22.26 26.55 0.47
CA GLU A 75 -20.87 27.00 0.25
C GLU A 75 -20.09 26.08 -0.70
N VAL A 76 -20.20 24.76 -0.54
CA VAL A 76 -19.55 23.78 -1.43
C VAL A 76 -20.16 23.83 -2.83
N ALA A 77 -21.48 23.92 -2.95
CA ALA A 77 -22.17 24.04 -4.24
C ALA A 77 -21.77 25.31 -4.98
N ARG A 78 -21.67 26.46 -4.30
CA ARG A 78 -21.18 27.72 -4.89
C ARG A 78 -19.74 27.60 -5.41
N LYS A 79 -18.88 26.91 -4.65
CA LYS A 79 -17.47 26.69 -5.03
C LYS A 79 -17.33 25.81 -6.27
N GLU A 80 -18.10 24.72 -6.37
CA GLU A 80 -18.08 23.80 -7.52
C GLU A 80 -18.78 24.38 -8.76
N LEU A 81 -19.83 25.19 -8.57
CA LEU A 81 -20.54 25.87 -9.66
C LEU A 81 -19.85 27.15 -10.17
N GLY A 82 -18.74 27.57 -9.53
CA GLY A 82 -17.97 28.75 -9.94
C GLY A 82 -18.57 30.09 -9.54
N TYR A 83 -19.62 30.11 -8.71
CA TYR A 83 -20.25 31.31 -8.17
C TYR A 83 -19.52 31.78 -6.90
N GLY A 84 -18.28 32.24 -7.07
CA GLY A 84 -17.44 32.73 -5.97
C GLY A 84 -17.61 34.22 -5.71
N HIS A 85 -18.69 34.66 -5.05
CA HIS A 85 -18.69 35.96 -4.34
C HIS A 85 -19.71 36.02 -3.19
N ALA A 86 -19.36 36.74 -2.12
CA ALA A 86 -20.14 36.85 -0.88
C ALA A 86 -21.37 37.78 -0.97
N GLU A 87 -21.58 38.49 -2.09
CA GLU A 87 -22.62 39.54 -2.22
C GLU A 87 -23.81 39.17 -3.14
N GLU A 88 -23.91 37.93 -3.64
CA GLU A 88 -25.07 37.51 -4.45
C GLU A 88 -26.23 36.97 -3.60
N TRP A 89 -27.44 37.44 -3.91
CA TRP A 89 -28.68 37.09 -3.23
C TRP A 89 -29.17 35.71 -3.68
N LEU A 90 -29.20 34.72 -2.77
CA LEU A 90 -29.85 33.44 -3.05
C LEU A 90 -31.36 33.54 -2.82
N TYR A 91 -32.13 33.33 -3.89
CA TYR A 91 -33.56 33.14 -3.82
C TYR A 91 -33.86 31.67 -3.48
N ARG A 92 -34.43 31.42 -2.30
CA ARG A 92 -34.97 30.11 -1.92
C ARG A 92 -36.44 30.08 -2.31
N PHE A 93 -36.83 29.11 -3.13
CA PHE A 93 -38.24 28.87 -3.42
C PHE A 93 -38.95 28.46 -2.12
N PRO A 94 -40.07 29.11 -1.76
CA PRO A 94 -40.86 28.67 -0.62
C PRO A 94 -41.38 27.25 -0.90
N GLU A 95 -41.28 26.37 0.09
CA GLU A 95 -41.96 25.08 0.04
C GLU A 95 -43.45 25.36 -0.04
N ASP A 96 -44.11 24.77 -1.04
CA ASP A 96 -45.49 25.02 -1.41
C ASP A 96 -46.37 25.15 -0.16
N SER A 97 -46.93 26.34 0.03
CA SER A 97 -47.99 26.58 1.00
C SER A 97 -49.12 25.63 0.68
N THR A 98 -49.26 24.60 1.50
CA THR A 98 -50.42 23.72 1.48
C THR A 98 -51.60 24.54 2.02
N ASP A 99 -52.36 25.14 1.11
CA ASP A 99 -53.76 25.55 1.30
C ASP A 99 -54.62 24.88 0.21
#